data_AF-A0A2A2DNK7-F1
#
_entry.id   AF-A0A2A2DNK7-F1
#
_cell.length_a   1.000
_cell.length_b   1.000
_cell.length_c   1.000
_cell.angle_alpha   90.00
_cell.angle_beta   90.00
_cell.angle_gamma   90.00
#
_symmetry.space_group_name_H-M   'P 1'
#
loop_
_entity.id
_entity.type
_entity.pdbx_description
1 polymer ?
#
loop_
_entity_poly.entity_id
_entity_poly.type
_entity_poly.pdbx_seq_one_letter_code
_entity_poly.pdbx_strand_id
1 'polypeptide(L)'
;NVRVFNSAGVVIENSNGSVNDPAIGITFSGGVATVTGVLAGYQIEYTTASDHNRVLVENGAALDARGNNHADFDIGGFTLLQTAVSTAEIGSKMLFEDDGPALAFGNLIGTGSVLPQTGYWSHSAGADGLNANGLDISVNSSFTLVRPDNTTTTGTATLTELSPSPDGNGAYQFDGTLTGDFDNNAATADTTLDYTLSALADGSYVLDLVQGFSSTVVLSSADGALGAGGPDPVRTLLIPEQDPPTIPSPSEEIVFFGVNATTSSSDIFSAIGLGAPDLTEAQIEGGGFAFIGAANMNVSTSGIGIANNNLDGNTTAGINAGDESFVINPESLLSSMKVFIDNSVQGYNPATEELYYTIYYADGTTSGAPTKVLAADLTPEAGGQTSFVIEKADATLIDAVQLTMGLGTIKIPVIEFIQQTESLASDVQLTFNATVTDRDGDSATSTFDANLFANDLTGTFDYTLVGTGGEQDAFNVDLSFTENQYQVTGFDAGVDLRDTLVLNGDQNAVVQIDNGGADSIVSVTETGGQVTTITLVGVDLLTSDIVLGSA
;
A
#
# COMPACT_ATOMS: atom_id res chain seq x y z
N ASN A 1 15.94 35.29 78.85
CA ASN A 1 16.77 35.01 80.04
C ASN A 1 18.22 35.25 79.64
N VAL A 2 19.02 35.87 80.51
CA VAL A 2 20.47 36.09 80.35
C VAL A 2 21.20 35.48 81.54
N ARG A 3 22.30 34.78 81.27
CA ARG A 3 23.18 34.11 82.24
C ARG A 3 24.62 34.53 81.98
N VAL A 4 25.41 34.64 83.05
CA VAL A 4 26.85 34.86 82.98
C VAL A 4 27.56 33.69 83.65
N PHE A 5 28.53 33.13 82.95
CA PHE A 5 29.38 32.05 83.43
C PHE A 5 30.79 32.59 83.66
N ASN A 6 31.45 32.14 84.73
CA ASN A 6 32.87 32.43 84.93
C ASN A 6 33.75 31.62 83.96
N SER A 7 35.06 31.85 83.99
CA SER A 7 36.03 31.16 83.11
C SER A 7 36.14 29.65 83.34
N ALA A 8 35.56 29.11 84.41
CA ALA A 8 35.45 27.67 84.65
C ALA A 8 34.13 27.08 84.12
N GLY A 9 33.28 27.88 83.45
CA GLY A 9 31.99 27.46 82.90
C GLY A 9 30.89 27.29 83.96
N VAL A 10 31.01 27.93 85.13
CA VAL A 10 29.99 27.90 86.19
C VAL A 10 29.10 29.14 86.10
N VAL A 11 27.77 28.99 86.12
CA VAL A 11 26.83 30.13 86.19
C VAL A 11 27.07 30.88 87.50
N ILE A 12 27.40 32.17 87.39
CA ILE A 12 27.62 33.07 88.52
C ILE A 12 26.55 34.15 88.63
N GLU A 13 25.85 34.47 87.55
CA GLU A 13 24.74 35.41 87.56
C GLU A 13 23.64 34.93 86.60
N ASN A 14 22.38 35.03 87.02
CA ASN A 14 21.24 34.67 86.19
C ASN A 14 20.09 35.65 86.40
N SER A 15 19.65 36.26 85.31
CA SER A 15 18.54 37.23 85.26
C SER A 15 17.21 36.75 85.89
N ASN A 16 16.99 35.45 86.08
CA ASN A 16 15.81 34.94 86.78
C ASN A 16 15.95 34.96 88.32
N GLY A 17 17.09 35.41 88.85
CA GLY A 17 17.40 35.49 90.27
C GLY A 17 17.86 34.18 90.91
N SER A 18 18.07 33.10 90.16
CA SER A 18 18.45 31.79 90.74
C SER A 18 19.90 31.73 91.23
N VAL A 19 20.77 32.54 90.64
CA VAL A 19 22.18 32.74 91.03
C VAL A 19 22.43 34.24 90.95
N ASN A 20 23.06 34.82 91.97
CA ASN A 20 23.28 36.25 92.05
C ASN A 20 24.69 36.52 92.58
N ASP A 21 25.54 37.12 91.74
CA ASP A 21 26.86 37.61 92.13
C ASP A 21 26.78 39.13 92.21
N PRO A 22 27.00 39.74 93.39
CA PRO A 22 26.88 41.20 93.55
C PRO A 22 27.85 42.01 92.67
N ALA A 23 28.88 41.38 92.08
CA ALA A 23 29.79 42.02 91.15
C ALA A 23 29.28 42.08 89.70
N ILE A 24 28.26 41.31 89.33
CA ILE A 24 27.68 41.28 87.99
C ILE A 24 26.29 41.92 88.00
N GLY A 25 26.08 42.89 87.11
CA GLY A 25 24.77 43.53 86.95
C GLY A 25 24.11 43.05 85.66
N ILE A 26 22.87 42.56 85.72
CA ILE A 26 22.01 42.36 84.53
C ILE A 26 20.79 43.26 84.67
N THR A 27 20.61 44.18 83.73
CA THR A 27 19.43 45.06 83.68
C THR A 27 18.73 44.94 82.32
N PHE A 28 17.41 45.08 82.32
CA PHE A 28 16.60 45.08 81.10
C PHE A 28 15.87 46.41 80.97
N SER A 29 16.07 47.10 79.84
CA SER A 29 15.35 48.33 79.51
C SER A 29 15.01 48.36 78.04
N GLY A 30 13.74 48.60 77.69
CA GLY A 30 13.30 48.69 76.29
C GLY A 30 13.62 47.46 75.43
N GLY A 31 13.75 46.27 76.02
CA GLY A 31 14.13 45.03 75.32
C GLY A 31 15.64 44.81 75.17
N VAL A 32 16.49 45.74 75.64
CA VAL A 32 17.94 45.60 75.67
C VAL A 32 18.38 45.07 77.03
N ALA A 33 19.20 44.02 77.03
CA ALA A 33 19.87 43.54 78.22
C ALA A 33 21.25 44.20 78.32
N THR A 34 21.50 44.96 79.39
CA THR A 34 22.82 45.51 79.69
C THR A 34 23.46 44.68 80.79
N VAL A 35 24.59 44.06 80.48
CA VAL A 35 25.38 43.24 81.40
C VAL A 35 26.66 43.98 81.77
N THR A 36 26.91 44.20 83.06
CA THR A 36 28.07 44.94 83.57
C THR A 36 28.89 44.08 84.53
N GLY A 37 30.19 44.38 84.66
CA GLY A 37 31.11 43.66 85.57
C GLY A 37 31.73 42.38 84.97
N VAL A 38 31.50 42.12 83.69
CA VAL A 38 32.01 40.92 83.00
C VAL A 38 33.54 40.98 82.85
N LEU A 39 34.22 39.90 83.22
CA LEU A 39 35.68 39.79 83.15
C LEU A 39 36.13 38.91 81.97
N ALA A 40 37.42 38.98 81.62
CA ALA A 40 37.99 38.16 80.55
C ALA A 40 37.77 36.65 80.80
N GLY A 41 37.38 35.93 79.75
CA GLY A 41 37.07 34.50 79.81
C GLY A 41 35.68 34.16 80.35
N TYR A 42 34.86 35.15 80.69
CA TYR A 42 33.45 34.90 81.05
C TYR A 42 32.61 34.70 79.79
N GLN A 43 31.57 33.88 79.91
CA GLN A 43 30.61 33.63 78.84
C GLN A 43 29.27 34.27 79.20
N ILE A 44 28.71 35.02 78.25
CA ILE A 44 27.34 35.53 78.35
C ILE A 44 26.46 34.66 77.45
N GLU A 45 25.39 34.15 78.01
CA GLU A 45 24.40 33.37 77.27
C GLU A 45 23.04 34.02 77.42
N TYR A 46 22.28 34.08 76.33
CA TYR A 46 20.91 34.52 76.37
C TYR A 46 20.00 33.56 75.62
N THR A 47 18.76 33.47 76.09
CA THR A 47 17.70 32.65 75.49
C THR A 47 16.45 33.51 75.37
N THR A 48 15.89 33.56 74.17
CA THR A 48 14.61 34.21 73.86
C THR A 48 13.50 33.16 73.86
N ALA A 49 12.25 33.57 74.14
CA ALA A 49 11.10 32.66 74.13
C ALA A 49 10.57 32.38 72.70
N SER A 50 10.96 33.20 71.73
CA SER A 50 10.64 33.08 70.31
C SER A 50 11.89 33.31 69.48
N ASP A 51 11.81 32.98 68.20
CA ASP A 51 12.86 33.26 67.22
C ASP A 51 13.20 34.76 67.23
N HIS A 52 14.49 35.09 67.19
CA HIS A 52 14.96 36.46 67.04
C HIS A 52 15.69 36.60 65.72
N ASN A 53 15.28 37.58 64.91
CA ASN A 53 15.80 37.75 63.55
C ASN A 53 16.96 38.75 63.46
N ARG A 54 17.49 39.19 64.61
CA ARG A 54 18.59 40.16 64.70
C ARG A 54 19.30 40.06 66.06
N VAL A 55 20.62 40.18 66.04
CA VAL A 55 21.48 40.33 67.22
C VAL A 55 22.37 41.56 67.01
N LEU A 56 22.41 42.45 68.00
CA LEU A 56 23.36 43.56 68.07
C LEU A 56 24.19 43.38 69.34
N VAL A 57 25.51 43.29 69.19
CA VAL A 57 26.45 43.32 70.31
C VAL A 57 27.30 44.57 70.14
N GLU A 58 27.22 45.45 71.13
CA GLU A 58 27.93 46.73 71.16
C GLU A 58 28.69 46.82 72.48
N ASN A 59 29.92 47.33 72.43
CA ASN A 59 30.63 47.71 73.65
C ASN A 59 30.09 49.07 74.14
N GLY A 60 29.38 49.07 75.27
CA GLY A 60 28.76 50.26 75.87
C GLY A 60 29.72 51.23 76.58
N ALA A 61 31.01 51.24 76.26
CA ALA A 61 31.97 52.21 76.81
C ALA A 61 31.75 53.63 76.23
N ALA A 62 32.23 54.67 76.93
CA ALA A 62 32.16 56.04 76.43
C ALA A 62 32.97 56.19 75.13
N LEU A 63 32.42 56.93 74.16
CA LEU A 63 32.99 57.17 72.81
C LEU A 63 34.42 57.74 72.82
N ASP A 64 34.87 58.32 73.93
CA ASP A 64 36.18 58.95 74.11
C ASP A 64 37.16 58.15 74.99
N ALA A 65 36.80 56.94 75.42
CA ALA A 65 37.66 56.10 76.26
C ALA A 65 38.95 55.65 75.52
N ARG A 66 40.12 55.87 76.14
CA ARG A 66 41.46 55.46 75.64
C ARG A 66 42.26 54.69 76.68
N GLY A 67 43.20 53.86 76.23
CA GLY A 67 44.10 53.08 77.10
C GLY A 67 43.38 51.94 77.83
N ASN A 68 43.84 51.58 79.02
CA ASN A 68 43.27 50.47 79.83
C ASN A 68 41.84 50.71 80.36
N ASN A 69 41.22 51.86 80.02
CA ASN A 69 39.83 52.18 80.30
C ASN A 69 38.89 51.89 79.11
N HIS A 70 39.41 51.32 78.01
CA HIS A 70 38.66 50.83 76.85
C HIS A 70 38.77 49.30 76.80
N ALA A 71 37.67 48.59 76.55
CA ALA A 71 37.70 47.15 76.26
C ALA A 71 37.68 46.97 74.74
N ASP A 72 38.81 46.65 74.11
CA ASP A 72 38.83 46.47 72.67
C ASP A 72 37.91 45.30 72.30
N PHE A 73 36.86 45.57 71.52
CA PHE A 73 35.88 44.55 71.12
C PHE A 73 36.37 43.85 69.85
N ASP A 74 37.07 42.73 70.02
CA ASP A 74 37.46 41.84 68.92
C ASP A 74 36.44 40.72 68.76
N ILE A 75 35.76 40.68 67.60
CA ILE A 75 34.86 39.58 67.23
C ILE A 75 35.67 38.54 66.44
N GLY A 76 36.65 37.92 67.09
CA GLY A 76 37.36 36.78 66.54
C GLY A 76 36.48 35.52 66.59
N GLY A 77 36.18 34.90 65.44
CA GLY A 77 35.60 33.56 65.40
C GLY A 77 34.06 33.47 65.46
N PHE A 78 33.34 34.42 64.86
CA PHE A 78 31.89 34.26 64.64
C PHE A 78 31.63 32.98 63.82
N THR A 79 31.04 31.97 64.46
CA THR A 79 30.66 30.70 63.84
C THR A 79 29.20 30.44 64.13
N LEU A 80 28.41 30.22 63.09
CA LEU A 80 27.01 29.79 63.20
C LEU A 80 27.02 28.28 63.44
N LEU A 81 26.94 27.88 64.71
CA LEU A 81 27.02 26.46 65.11
C LEU A 81 25.75 25.67 64.75
N GLN A 82 24.62 26.34 64.58
CA GLN A 82 23.35 25.72 64.21
C GLN A 82 22.45 26.73 63.49
N THR A 83 22.03 26.39 62.28
CA THR A 83 21.03 27.13 61.50
C THR A 83 19.74 26.31 61.45
N ALA A 84 18.60 26.93 61.76
CA ALA A 84 17.30 26.34 61.49
C ALA A 84 16.93 26.64 60.02
N VAL A 85 16.98 25.63 59.16
CA VAL A 85 16.55 25.73 57.77
C VAL A 85 15.22 25.00 57.64
N SER A 86 14.16 25.71 57.23
CA SER A 86 12.87 25.09 56.92
C SER A 86 12.87 24.64 55.47
N THR A 87 13.00 23.34 55.22
CA THR A 87 12.80 22.74 53.91
C THR A 87 11.36 22.23 53.80
N ALA A 88 10.66 22.64 52.74
CA ALA A 88 9.37 22.05 52.38
C ALA A 88 9.62 20.96 51.33
N GLU A 89 9.08 19.77 51.58
CA GLU A 89 9.06 18.69 50.59
C GLU A 89 8.01 19.05 49.52
N ILE A 90 8.43 19.11 48.26
CA ILE A 90 7.56 19.46 47.12
C ILE A 90 7.39 18.31 46.12
N GLY A 91 8.24 17.27 46.19
CA GLY A 91 8.20 16.14 45.27
C GLY A 91 6.92 15.32 45.40
N SER A 92 6.45 15.05 46.62
CA SER A 92 5.17 14.37 46.87
C SER A 92 3.94 15.25 46.62
N LYS A 93 4.16 16.53 46.26
CA LYS A 93 3.12 17.50 45.91
C LYS A 93 3.06 17.79 44.40
N MET A 94 3.89 17.10 43.62
CA MET A 94 3.98 17.22 42.17
C MET A 94 3.59 15.88 41.54
N LEU A 95 2.65 15.93 40.59
CA LEU A 95 2.26 14.80 39.75
C LEU A 95 2.59 15.21 38.31
N PHE A 96 3.33 14.35 37.61
CA PHE A 96 3.52 14.45 36.17
C PHE A 96 2.57 13.42 35.57
N GLU A 97 1.52 13.92 34.92
CA GLU A 97 0.72 13.11 34.00
C GLU A 97 1.43 13.26 32.66
N ASP A 98 1.90 12.14 32.13
CA ASP A 98 2.56 12.06 30.83
C ASP A 98 1.64 11.24 29.93
N ASP A 99 1.11 11.84 28.87
CA ASP A 99 0.18 11.21 27.95
C ASP A 99 0.88 10.83 26.65
N GLY A 100 1.44 9.61 26.63
CA GLY A 100 2.03 9.06 25.42
C GLY A 100 1.02 8.91 24.26
N PRO A 101 1.52 8.71 23.03
CA PRO A 101 0.68 8.67 21.85
C PRO A 101 -0.18 7.41 21.82
N ALA A 102 -1.21 7.42 20.97
CA ALA A 102 -2.00 6.23 20.64
C ALA A 102 -1.95 5.99 19.13
N LEU A 103 -1.96 4.72 18.74
CA LEU A 103 -1.93 4.29 17.35
C LEU A 103 -2.71 2.99 17.20
N ALA A 104 -3.56 2.90 16.18
CA ALA A 104 -4.21 1.67 15.79
C ALA A 104 -4.38 1.64 14.27
N PHE A 105 -4.03 0.52 13.66
CA PHE A 105 -4.34 0.19 12.27
C PHE A 105 -5.26 -1.02 12.25
N GLY A 106 -6.26 -0.99 11.39
CA GLY A 106 -7.04 -2.16 11.01
C GLY A 106 -6.37 -2.91 9.86
N ASN A 107 -6.76 -4.15 9.63
CA ASN A 107 -6.30 -4.93 8.48
C ASN A 107 -7.07 -4.55 7.22
N LEU A 108 -6.43 -4.79 6.08
CA LEU A 108 -7.04 -4.71 4.77
C LEU A 108 -7.22 -6.13 4.24
N ILE A 109 -8.46 -6.49 3.95
CA ILE A 109 -8.84 -7.77 3.37
C ILE A 109 -9.41 -7.45 2.00
N GLY A 110 -8.83 -7.92 0.91
CA GLY A 110 -9.36 -7.57 -0.41
C GLY A 110 -8.89 -8.49 -1.51
N THR A 111 -8.92 -8.00 -2.74
CA THR A 111 -8.57 -8.77 -3.95
C THR A 111 -7.25 -8.26 -4.53
N GLY A 112 -6.62 -8.97 -5.46
CA GLY A 112 -5.40 -8.48 -6.14
C GLY A 112 -5.62 -7.34 -7.16
N SER A 113 -6.65 -6.50 -6.99
CA SER A 113 -7.09 -5.52 -7.99
C SER A 113 -6.22 -4.26 -8.11
N VAL A 114 -6.20 -3.69 -9.32
CA VAL A 114 -5.65 -2.35 -9.63
C VAL A 114 -6.43 -1.21 -9.00
N LEU A 115 -7.68 -1.43 -8.56
CA LEU A 115 -8.41 -0.39 -7.84
C LEU A 115 -7.80 -0.21 -6.45
N PRO A 116 -7.55 1.04 -6.00
CA PRO A 116 -6.98 1.29 -4.70
C PRO A 116 -7.87 0.71 -3.59
N GLN A 117 -7.24 -0.03 -2.68
CA GLN A 117 -7.92 -0.70 -1.58
C GLN A 117 -7.75 0.09 -0.29
N THR A 118 -8.82 0.13 0.51
CA THR A 118 -8.90 1.00 1.67
C THR A 118 -8.89 0.19 2.96
N GLY A 119 -8.06 0.61 3.91
CA GLY A 119 -8.15 0.22 5.32
C GLY A 119 -8.31 1.44 6.21
N TYR A 120 -8.38 1.22 7.53
CA TYR A 120 -8.60 2.29 8.50
C TYR A 120 -7.49 2.35 9.54
N TRP A 121 -7.18 3.57 9.98
CA TRP A 121 -6.21 3.81 11.04
C TRP A 121 -6.64 4.99 11.90
N SER A 122 -6.10 5.04 13.10
CA SER A 122 -6.29 6.17 14.00
C SER A 122 -5.02 6.45 14.77
N HIS A 123 -4.79 7.71 15.07
CA HIS A 123 -3.68 8.11 15.91
C HIS A 123 -4.10 9.26 16.85
N SER A 124 -3.41 9.35 17.98
CA SER A 124 -3.44 10.48 18.89
C SER A 124 -2.00 10.86 19.22
N ALA A 125 -1.70 12.15 19.13
CA ALA A 125 -0.35 12.66 19.26
C ALA A 125 0.09 12.97 20.70
N GLY A 126 -0.75 12.69 21.71
CA GLY A 126 -0.54 13.20 23.07
C GLY A 126 -0.70 14.73 23.15
N ALA A 127 -0.47 15.30 24.34
CA ALA A 127 -0.59 16.74 24.58
C ALA A 127 0.59 17.55 24.01
N ASP A 128 1.76 16.93 23.86
CA ASP A 128 2.98 17.53 23.36
C ASP A 128 3.08 17.49 21.82
N GLY A 129 2.35 16.56 21.18
CA GLY A 129 2.23 16.41 19.74
C GLY A 129 3.35 15.56 19.12
N LEU A 130 3.15 15.11 17.88
CA LEU A 130 4.13 14.27 17.18
C LEU A 130 5.48 14.99 16.99
N ASN A 131 6.55 14.22 16.99
CA ASN A 131 7.86 14.72 16.59
C ASN A 131 7.97 14.91 15.07
N ALA A 132 9.18 15.25 14.61
CA ALA A 132 9.44 15.55 13.21
C ALA A 132 9.32 14.32 12.27
N ASN A 133 9.45 13.10 12.79
CA ASN A 133 9.32 11.87 12.02
C ASN A 133 7.85 11.47 11.87
N GLY A 134 6.97 11.86 12.81
CA GLY A 134 5.54 11.60 12.69
C GLY A 134 5.20 10.11 12.76
N LEU A 135 4.66 9.57 11.66
CA LEU A 135 4.27 8.17 11.48
C LEU A 135 5.32 7.48 10.60
N ASP A 136 5.90 6.40 11.12
CA ASP A 136 6.77 5.49 10.38
C ASP A 136 6.01 4.20 10.11
N ILE A 137 6.02 3.73 8.86
CA ILE A 137 5.45 2.43 8.46
C ILE A 137 6.53 1.63 7.75
N SER A 138 6.69 0.38 8.19
CA SER A 138 7.57 -0.60 7.57
C SER A 138 6.80 -1.86 7.18
N VAL A 139 7.26 -2.52 6.12
CA VAL A 139 6.77 -3.85 5.72
C VAL A 139 7.77 -4.91 6.14
N ASN A 140 7.29 -6.10 6.50
CA ASN A 140 8.17 -7.26 6.62
C ASN A 140 8.88 -7.51 5.29
N SER A 141 10.19 -7.74 5.33
CA SER A 141 11.00 -7.91 4.10
C SER A 141 10.64 -9.14 3.27
N SER A 142 9.84 -10.05 3.83
CA SER A 142 9.24 -11.18 3.15
C SER A 142 7.72 -11.19 3.38
N PHE A 143 6.98 -11.57 2.34
CA PHE A 143 5.54 -11.80 2.40
C PHE A 143 5.22 -13.24 2.01
N THR A 144 4.01 -13.71 2.36
CA THR A 144 3.60 -15.09 2.07
C THR A 144 2.69 -15.12 0.85
N LEU A 145 2.94 -16.08 -0.04
CA LEU A 145 2.06 -16.47 -1.13
C LEU A 145 1.38 -17.78 -0.76
N VAL A 146 0.04 -17.82 -0.75
CA VAL A 146 -0.74 -19.03 -0.48
C VAL A 146 -1.31 -19.54 -1.80
N ARG A 147 -0.87 -20.73 -2.20
CA ARG A 147 -1.30 -21.38 -3.45
C ARG A 147 -2.73 -21.93 -3.31
N PRO A 148 -3.45 -22.16 -4.42
CA PRO A 148 -4.80 -22.76 -4.39
C PRO A 148 -4.85 -24.14 -3.72
N ASP A 149 -3.73 -24.87 -3.63
CA ASP A 149 -3.62 -26.14 -2.92
C ASP A 149 -3.25 -25.99 -1.43
N ASN A 150 -3.30 -24.76 -0.90
CA ASN A 150 -2.88 -24.32 0.43
C ASN A 150 -1.39 -24.51 0.75
N THR A 151 -0.54 -24.79 -0.24
CA THR A 151 0.91 -24.70 -0.04
C THR A 151 1.34 -23.24 -0.02
N THR A 152 2.49 -22.96 0.61
CA THR A 152 2.98 -21.59 0.76
C THR A 152 4.35 -21.43 0.15
N THR A 153 4.59 -20.31 -0.51
CA THR A 153 5.93 -19.81 -0.83
C THR A 153 6.11 -18.40 -0.26
N THR A 154 7.31 -17.85 -0.39
CA THR A 154 7.63 -16.50 0.09
C THR A 154 8.10 -15.63 -1.06
N GLY A 155 7.63 -14.39 -1.10
CA GLY A 155 8.23 -13.32 -1.90
C GLY A 155 8.98 -12.32 -1.02
N THR A 156 9.56 -11.30 -1.64
CA THR A 156 10.23 -10.19 -0.94
C THR A 156 9.47 -8.89 -1.13
N ALA A 157 9.33 -8.11 -0.06
CA ALA A 157 8.69 -6.80 -0.09
C ALA A 157 9.66 -5.69 0.31
N THR A 158 9.47 -4.52 -0.29
CA THR A 158 10.11 -3.27 0.12
C THR A 158 9.06 -2.20 0.37
N LEU A 159 9.39 -1.22 1.22
CA LEU A 159 8.58 -0.03 1.48
C LEU A 159 9.53 1.11 1.85
N THR A 160 9.34 2.27 1.22
CA THR A 160 10.17 3.47 1.42
C THR A 160 9.27 4.69 1.54
N GLU A 161 9.42 5.45 2.63
CA GLU A 161 8.71 6.71 2.80
C GLU A 161 9.16 7.76 1.76
N LEU A 162 8.18 8.46 1.19
CA LEU A 162 8.39 9.54 0.23
C LEU A 162 8.55 10.90 0.92
N SER A 163 9.25 11.83 0.28
CA SER A 163 9.41 13.20 0.78
C SER A 163 8.71 14.20 -0.15
N PRO A 164 7.84 15.09 0.37
CA PRO A 164 7.49 15.26 1.78
C PRO A 164 6.45 14.23 2.27
N SER A 165 6.64 13.73 3.50
CA SER A 165 5.68 12.92 4.25
C SER A 165 5.71 13.42 5.71
N PRO A 166 4.58 13.86 6.30
CA PRO A 166 3.29 14.02 5.64
C PRO A 166 3.34 15.11 4.55
N ASP A 167 2.52 14.96 3.52
CA ASP A 167 2.41 15.92 2.43
C ASP A 167 1.65 17.20 2.84
N GLY A 168 1.40 18.10 1.87
CA GLY A 168 0.66 19.34 2.14
C GLY A 168 -0.79 19.15 2.61
N ASN A 169 -1.34 17.95 2.45
CA ASN A 169 -2.68 17.56 2.87
C ASN A 169 -2.67 16.71 4.16
N GLY A 170 -1.49 16.40 4.71
CA GLY A 170 -1.33 15.61 5.92
C GLY A 170 -1.21 14.10 5.69
N ALA A 171 -1.09 13.64 4.44
CA ALA A 171 -0.97 12.22 4.12
C ALA A 171 0.48 11.74 4.20
N TYR A 172 0.72 10.61 4.86
CA TYR A 172 2.02 9.93 4.85
C TYR A 172 2.06 8.99 3.65
N GLN A 173 3.10 9.09 2.81
CA GLN A 173 3.16 8.41 1.52
C GLN A 173 4.38 7.49 1.44
N PHE A 174 4.19 6.28 0.93
CA PHE A 174 5.22 5.27 0.82
C PHE A 174 5.14 4.57 -0.55
N ASP A 175 6.30 4.30 -1.15
CA ASP A 175 6.43 3.46 -2.34
C ASP A 175 7.05 2.12 -1.95
N GLY A 176 6.54 1.05 -2.51
CA GLY A 176 7.03 -0.30 -2.26
C GLY A 176 7.07 -1.15 -3.52
N THR A 177 7.79 -2.27 -3.41
CA THR A 177 7.82 -3.31 -4.44
C THR A 177 7.56 -4.67 -3.83
N LEU A 178 6.87 -5.54 -4.56
CA LEU A 178 6.67 -6.94 -4.25
C LEU A 178 7.34 -7.76 -5.35
N THR A 179 8.25 -8.66 -4.98
CA THR A 179 8.89 -9.60 -5.92
C THR A 179 8.60 -11.03 -5.51
N GLY A 180 8.02 -11.83 -6.40
CA GLY A 180 7.70 -13.23 -6.13
C GLY A 180 7.16 -14.00 -7.34
N ASP A 181 6.90 -15.28 -7.11
CA ASP A 181 6.27 -16.21 -8.07
C ASP A 181 4.74 -16.01 -8.02
N PHE A 182 4.29 -14.95 -8.70
CA PHE A 182 2.87 -14.56 -8.80
C PHE A 182 2.07 -15.35 -9.85
N ASP A 183 2.73 -16.04 -10.77
CA ASP A 183 2.09 -16.86 -11.81
C ASP A 183 1.94 -18.35 -11.41
N ASN A 184 2.39 -18.70 -10.20
CA ASN A 184 2.37 -20.06 -9.66
C ASN A 184 3.18 -21.04 -10.53
N ASN A 185 4.24 -20.57 -11.19
CA ASN A 185 5.08 -21.38 -12.06
C ASN A 185 6.55 -21.32 -11.66
N ALA A 186 7.02 -22.33 -10.94
CA ALA A 186 8.42 -22.40 -10.50
C ALA A 186 9.48 -22.47 -11.64
N ALA A 187 9.06 -22.57 -12.91
CA ALA A 187 9.96 -22.53 -14.06
C ALA A 187 10.16 -21.12 -14.65
N THR A 188 9.27 -20.17 -14.32
CA THR A 188 9.43 -18.75 -14.66
C THR A 188 10.23 -18.05 -13.57
N ALA A 189 10.78 -16.88 -13.89
CA ALA A 189 11.48 -16.07 -12.92
C ALA A 189 10.48 -15.20 -12.17
N ASP A 190 10.72 -14.98 -10.88
CA ASP A 190 9.93 -14.05 -10.06
C ASP A 190 9.79 -12.69 -10.75
N THR A 191 8.58 -12.15 -10.73
CA THR A 191 8.26 -10.84 -11.29
C THR A 191 8.15 -9.81 -10.17
N THR A 192 8.32 -8.53 -10.52
CA THR A 192 8.24 -7.41 -9.57
C THR A 192 7.03 -6.55 -9.90
N LEU A 193 6.22 -6.27 -8.87
CA LEU A 193 5.09 -5.35 -8.89
C LEU A 193 5.41 -4.13 -8.02
N ASP A 194 5.09 -2.94 -8.51
CA ASP A 194 5.13 -1.71 -7.73
C ASP A 194 3.78 -1.49 -7.00
N TYR A 195 3.83 -1.01 -5.76
CA TYR A 195 2.65 -0.60 -5.00
C TYR A 195 2.92 0.67 -4.22
N THR A 196 1.85 1.39 -3.86
CA THR A 196 1.94 2.53 -2.93
C THR A 196 1.10 2.28 -1.69
N LEU A 197 1.52 2.86 -0.57
CA LEU A 197 0.75 2.91 0.67
C LEU A 197 0.62 4.38 1.09
N SER A 198 -0.59 4.84 1.32
CA SER A 198 -0.85 6.22 1.76
C SER A 198 -1.73 6.23 3.01
N ALA A 199 -1.21 6.68 4.14
CA ALA A 199 -2.00 6.90 5.35
C ALA A 199 -2.58 8.32 5.33
N LEU A 200 -3.89 8.44 5.15
CA LEU A 200 -4.61 9.69 4.94
C LEU A 200 -5.04 10.33 6.26
N ALA A 201 -5.09 11.67 6.30
CA ALA A 201 -5.46 12.42 7.50
C ALA A 201 -6.92 12.25 7.94
N ASP A 202 -7.76 11.58 7.14
CA ASP A 202 -9.16 11.28 7.46
C ASP A 202 -9.35 9.99 8.27
N GLY A 203 -8.26 9.28 8.57
CA GLY A 203 -8.28 8.00 9.29
C GLY A 203 -8.45 6.78 8.38
N SER A 204 -8.33 6.94 7.07
CA SER A 204 -8.18 5.83 6.13
C SER A 204 -6.74 5.70 5.67
N TYR A 205 -6.34 4.49 5.26
CA TYR A 205 -5.12 4.29 4.49
C TYR A 205 -5.46 3.55 3.19
N VAL A 206 -4.68 3.80 2.15
CA VAL A 206 -4.90 3.24 0.82
C VAL A 206 -3.69 2.44 0.41
N LEU A 207 -3.91 1.19 0.00
CA LEU A 207 -2.95 0.33 -0.68
C LEU A 207 -3.32 0.30 -2.17
N ASP A 208 -2.45 0.82 -3.02
CA ASP A 208 -2.68 0.90 -4.46
C ASP A 208 -1.66 0.02 -5.19
N LEU A 209 -2.16 -1.01 -5.87
CA LEU A 209 -1.36 -1.90 -6.72
C LEU A 209 -1.22 -1.25 -8.09
N VAL A 210 -0.17 -0.45 -8.27
CA VAL A 210 0.05 0.40 -9.46
C VAL A 210 -0.17 -0.33 -10.78
N GLN A 211 0.23 -1.60 -10.85
CA GLN A 211 0.10 -2.43 -12.05
C GLN A 211 -0.84 -3.64 -11.84
N GLY A 212 -1.42 -3.80 -10.65
CA GLY A 212 -2.22 -4.96 -10.28
C GLY A 212 -1.46 -6.29 -10.27
N PHE A 213 -2.14 -7.37 -9.93
CA PHE A 213 -1.62 -8.71 -10.15
C PHE A 213 -2.25 -9.27 -11.41
N SER A 214 -1.43 -9.50 -12.43
CA SER A 214 -1.90 -10.07 -13.68
C SER A 214 -1.52 -11.55 -13.82
N SER A 215 -2.49 -12.35 -14.24
CA SER A 215 -2.25 -13.67 -14.84
C SER A 215 -2.20 -13.50 -16.35
N THR A 216 -1.31 -14.26 -16.98
CA THR A 216 -1.17 -14.26 -18.44
C THR A 216 -1.63 -15.60 -18.99
N VAL A 217 -2.67 -15.57 -19.82
CA VAL A 217 -3.16 -16.73 -20.57
C VAL A 217 -2.53 -16.67 -21.96
N VAL A 218 -1.80 -17.71 -22.33
CA VAL A 218 -1.16 -17.80 -23.65
C VAL A 218 -1.76 -18.98 -24.41
N LEU A 219 -2.52 -18.67 -25.46
CA LEU A 219 -3.09 -19.67 -26.36
C LEU A 219 -2.26 -19.73 -27.64
N SER A 220 -2.00 -20.93 -28.15
CA SER A 220 -1.21 -21.11 -29.37
C SER A 220 -2.08 -21.59 -30.53
N SER A 221 -1.94 -20.97 -31.70
CA SER A 221 -2.56 -21.48 -32.92
C SER A 221 -2.08 -22.88 -33.31
N ALA A 222 -0.96 -23.35 -32.74
CA ALA A 222 -0.46 -24.71 -32.94
C ALA A 222 -1.34 -25.78 -32.26
N ASP A 223 -2.07 -25.40 -31.22
CA ASP A 223 -2.96 -26.28 -30.45
C ASP A 223 -4.38 -26.31 -31.04
N GLY A 224 -4.66 -25.42 -32.00
CA GLY A 224 -5.96 -25.31 -32.64
C GLY A 224 -6.19 -26.30 -33.78
N ALA A 225 -7.46 -26.50 -34.10
CA ALA A 225 -7.91 -27.23 -35.27
C ALA A 225 -8.93 -26.41 -36.06
N LEU A 226 -8.88 -26.51 -37.40
CA LEU A 226 -9.82 -25.81 -38.25
C LEU A 226 -11.26 -26.30 -38.03
N GLY A 227 -12.19 -25.36 -37.96
CA GLY A 227 -13.62 -25.62 -37.94
C GLY A 227 -14.11 -26.37 -39.19
N ALA A 228 -15.35 -26.86 -39.11
CA ALA A 228 -15.99 -27.50 -40.25
C ALA A 228 -16.44 -26.46 -41.28
N GLY A 229 -15.88 -26.49 -42.49
CA GLY A 229 -16.22 -25.51 -43.55
C GLY A 229 -15.69 -25.88 -44.94
N GLY A 230 -14.58 -26.62 -45.01
CA GLY A 230 -13.89 -26.88 -46.27
C GLY A 230 -12.90 -25.76 -46.60
N PRO A 231 -12.31 -25.75 -47.80
CA PRO A 231 -11.44 -24.64 -48.21
C PRO A 231 -12.26 -23.45 -48.76
N ASP A 232 -12.11 -22.30 -48.12
CA ASP A 232 -12.79 -21.03 -48.42
C ASP A 232 -11.89 -19.85 -47.93
N PRO A 233 -12.24 -18.58 -48.19
CA PRO A 233 -11.42 -17.42 -47.81
C PRO A 233 -11.55 -16.97 -46.35
N VAL A 234 -12.40 -17.59 -45.53
CA VAL A 234 -12.69 -17.19 -44.13
C VAL A 234 -12.69 -18.45 -43.26
N ARG A 235 -11.70 -18.63 -42.39
CA ARG A 235 -11.51 -19.88 -41.66
C ARG A 235 -11.43 -19.66 -40.16
N THR A 236 -12.23 -20.41 -39.43
CA THR A 236 -12.17 -20.46 -37.96
C THR A 236 -11.17 -21.51 -37.52
N LEU A 237 -10.26 -21.12 -36.63
CA LEU A 237 -9.42 -22.02 -35.85
C LEU A 237 -10.02 -22.12 -34.45
N LEU A 238 -10.36 -23.33 -34.02
CA LEU A 238 -10.82 -23.61 -32.67
C LEU A 238 -9.64 -24.11 -31.83
N ILE A 239 -9.27 -23.36 -30.79
CA ILE A 239 -8.31 -23.77 -29.77
C ILE A 239 -9.13 -24.32 -28.59
N PRO A 240 -8.98 -25.62 -28.24
CA PRO A 240 -9.73 -26.19 -27.12
C PRO A 240 -9.22 -25.65 -25.77
N GLU A 241 -10.06 -25.74 -24.73
CA GLU A 241 -9.59 -25.59 -23.35
C GLU A 241 -8.41 -26.53 -23.09
N GLN A 242 -7.34 -26.00 -22.49
CA GLN A 242 -6.17 -26.81 -22.14
C GLN A 242 -6.47 -27.75 -20.95
N ASP A 243 -5.91 -28.97 -20.94
CA ASP A 243 -6.02 -29.95 -19.84
C ASP A 243 -4.61 -30.43 -19.41
N PRO A 244 -4.17 -30.19 -18.16
CA PRO A 244 -4.88 -29.43 -17.12
C PRO A 244 -4.99 -27.95 -17.51
N PRO A 245 -6.07 -27.26 -17.12
CA PRO A 245 -6.27 -25.87 -17.49
C PRO A 245 -5.20 -25.00 -16.85
N THR A 246 -4.51 -24.21 -17.66
CA THR A 246 -3.76 -23.04 -17.23
C THR A 246 -4.80 -21.97 -16.91
N ILE A 247 -5.27 -21.94 -15.66
CA ILE A 247 -6.51 -21.24 -15.34
C ILE A 247 -6.33 -19.71 -15.40
N PRO A 248 -7.30 -18.97 -15.99
CA PRO A 248 -8.39 -19.45 -16.85
C PRO A 248 -7.95 -19.55 -18.33
N SER A 249 -8.08 -20.73 -18.96
CA SER A 249 -7.93 -20.87 -20.41
C SER A 249 -9.31 -21.17 -20.99
N PRO A 250 -10.04 -20.19 -21.54
CA PRO A 250 -11.26 -20.48 -22.28
C PRO A 250 -10.93 -21.28 -23.55
N SER A 251 -11.91 -22.01 -24.08
CA SER A 251 -11.87 -22.38 -25.49
C SER A 251 -11.92 -21.10 -26.32
N GLU A 252 -11.07 -20.97 -27.33
CA GLU A 252 -10.96 -19.76 -28.14
C GLU A 252 -11.26 -20.08 -29.60
N GLU A 253 -12.17 -19.31 -30.20
CA GLU A 253 -12.41 -19.31 -31.63
C GLU A 253 -11.72 -18.11 -32.28
N ILE A 254 -10.86 -18.36 -33.28
CA ILE A 254 -10.19 -17.28 -34.03
C ILE A 254 -10.59 -17.38 -35.48
N VAL A 255 -11.20 -16.31 -36.00
CA VAL A 255 -11.56 -16.21 -37.42
C VAL A 255 -10.43 -15.54 -38.18
N PHE A 256 -9.91 -16.24 -39.20
CA PHE A 256 -8.91 -15.72 -40.13
C PHE A 256 -9.59 -15.42 -41.46
N PHE A 257 -9.38 -14.24 -42.03
CA PHE A 257 -9.89 -13.95 -43.37
C PHE A 257 -8.93 -13.11 -44.21
N GLY A 258 -8.78 -13.50 -45.47
CA GLY A 258 -7.95 -12.78 -46.43
C GLY A 258 -8.62 -11.49 -46.89
N VAL A 259 -7.91 -10.37 -46.82
CA VAL A 259 -8.38 -9.05 -47.23
C VAL A 259 -7.51 -8.45 -48.32
N ASN A 260 -8.07 -7.60 -49.18
CA ASN A 260 -7.26 -6.79 -50.08
C ASN A 260 -6.35 -5.87 -49.23
N ALA A 261 -5.04 -5.91 -49.44
CA ALA A 261 -4.07 -5.23 -48.58
C ALA A 261 -4.26 -3.70 -48.44
N THR A 262 -4.91 -3.04 -49.42
CA THR A 262 -5.19 -1.60 -49.40
C THR A 262 -6.59 -1.24 -48.89
N THR A 263 -7.31 -2.19 -48.29
CA THR A 263 -8.65 -1.97 -47.73
C THR A 263 -8.57 -0.97 -46.58
N SER A 264 -9.58 -0.11 -46.46
CA SER A 264 -9.61 0.86 -45.37
C SER A 264 -9.93 0.17 -44.04
N SER A 265 -9.36 0.67 -42.94
CA SER A 265 -9.64 0.13 -41.61
C SER A 265 -11.12 0.19 -41.24
N SER A 266 -11.86 1.21 -41.71
CA SER A 266 -13.31 1.30 -41.48
C SER A 266 -14.09 0.19 -42.17
N ASP A 267 -13.65 -0.25 -43.35
CA ASP A 267 -14.30 -1.38 -44.04
C ASP A 267 -13.95 -2.69 -43.33
N ILE A 268 -12.70 -2.87 -42.89
CA ILE A 268 -12.27 -4.07 -42.16
C ILE A 268 -13.03 -4.19 -40.82
N PHE A 269 -13.20 -3.09 -40.07
CA PHE A 269 -14.03 -3.08 -38.86
C PHE A 269 -15.47 -3.57 -39.08
N SER A 270 -16.04 -3.35 -40.28
CA SER A 270 -17.39 -3.84 -40.58
C SER A 270 -17.51 -5.37 -40.67
N ALA A 271 -16.37 -6.08 -40.82
CA ALA A 271 -16.29 -7.54 -40.80
C ALA A 271 -15.75 -8.12 -39.48
N ILE A 272 -15.08 -7.30 -38.65
CA ILE A 272 -14.66 -7.67 -37.29
C ILE A 272 -15.87 -7.61 -36.35
N GLY A 273 -16.38 -6.40 -36.14
CA GLY A 273 -17.17 -6.08 -34.96
C GLY A 273 -16.62 -4.84 -34.27
N LEU A 274 -17.15 -4.51 -33.10
CA LEU A 274 -16.58 -3.51 -32.19
C LEU A 274 -16.50 -4.16 -30.81
N GLY A 275 -15.30 -4.58 -30.42
CA GLY A 275 -15.09 -5.37 -29.22
C GLY A 275 -15.76 -6.75 -29.32
N ALA A 276 -15.76 -7.48 -28.21
CA ALA A 276 -16.41 -8.78 -28.15
C ALA A 276 -17.95 -8.69 -27.92
N PRO A 277 -18.76 -9.60 -28.49
CA PRO A 277 -18.39 -10.68 -29.40
C PRO A 277 -18.35 -10.26 -30.88
N ASP A 278 -17.41 -10.83 -31.62
CA ASP A 278 -17.20 -10.57 -33.04
C ASP A 278 -18.06 -11.41 -33.99
N LEU A 279 -18.01 -11.10 -35.28
CA LEU A 279 -18.69 -11.86 -36.32
C LEU A 279 -18.07 -13.25 -36.53
N THR A 280 -18.91 -14.28 -36.51
CA THR A 280 -18.54 -15.65 -36.86
C THR A 280 -18.18 -15.78 -38.34
N GLU A 281 -17.43 -16.83 -38.70
CA GLU A 281 -17.12 -17.18 -40.11
C GLU A 281 -18.36 -17.14 -41.02
N ALA A 282 -19.47 -17.76 -40.60
CA ALA A 282 -20.70 -17.78 -41.39
C ALA A 282 -21.31 -16.39 -41.60
N GLN A 283 -21.16 -15.47 -40.65
CA GLN A 283 -21.63 -14.09 -40.77
C GLN A 283 -20.73 -13.28 -41.71
N ILE A 284 -19.41 -13.47 -41.62
CA ILE A 284 -18.45 -12.80 -42.51
C ILE A 284 -18.67 -13.26 -43.96
N GLU A 285 -18.79 -14.57 -44.19
CA GLU A 285 -19.08 -15.12 -45.52
C GLU A 285 -20.46 -14.66 -46.06
N GLY A 286 -21.47 -14.65 -45.19
CA GLY A 286 -22.82 -14.21 -45.53
C GLY A 286 -22.96 -12.71 -45.77
N GLY A 287 -22.02 -11.91 -45.25
CA GLY A 287 -22.02 -10.44 -45.32
C GLY A 287 -21.71 -9.87 -46.70
N GLY A 288 -21.05 -10.64 -47.58
CA GLY A 288 -20.77 -10.24 -48.96
C GLY A 288 -19.75 -9.10 -49.09
N PHE A 289 -18.78 -9.03 -48.18
CA PHE A 289 -17.74 -8.01 -48.17
C PHE A 289 -16.85 -8.07 -49.41
N ALA A 290 -16.88 -7.03 -50.24
CA ALA A 290 -16.16 -6.99 -51.51
C ALA A 290 -14.61 -6.93 -51.37
N PHE A 291 -14.12 -6.63 -50.16
CA PHE A 291 -12.69 -6.59 -49.86
C PHE A 291 -12.11 -7.95 -49.45
N ILE A 292 -12.95 -8.94 -49.17
CA ILE A 292 -12.50 -10.30 -48.87
C ILE A 292 -12.16 -11.00 -50.19
N GLY A 293 -10.95 -11.59 -50.24
CA GLY A 293 -10.46 -12.28 -51.42
C GLY A 293 -11.22 -13.56 -51.73
N ALA A 294 -11.08 -14.08 -52.96
CA ALA A 294 -11.65 -15.38 -53.34
C ALA A 294 -10.69 -16.57 -53.11
N ALA A 295 -9.45 -16.29 -52.68
CA ALA A 295 -8.43 -17.30 -52.45
C ALA A 295 -8.60 -17.92 -51.05
N ASN A 296 -8.38 -19.23 -50.95
CA ASN A 296 -8.60 -19.94 -49.71
C ASN A 296 -7.62 -19.50 -48.62
N MET A 297 -8.11 -19.32 -47.40
CA MET A 297 -7.27 -19.10 -46.24
C MET A 297 -6.72 -20.45 -45.75
N ASN A 298 -5.39 -20.53 -45.57
CA ASN A 298 -4.75 -21.68 -44.95
C ASN A 298 -4.29 -21.30 -43.54
N VAL A 299 -4.69 -22.10 -42.56
CA VAL A 299 -4.27 -21.95 -41.17
C VAL A 299 -3.77 -23.29 -40.67
N SER A 300 -2.46 -23.41 -40.44
CA SER A 300 -1.84 -24.65 -39.95
C SER A 300 -0.45 -24.37 -39.38
N THR A 301 0.10 -25.35 -38.64
CA THR A 301 1.51 -25.35 -38.23
C THR A 301 2.49 -25.44 -39.40
N SER A 302 2.00 -25.82 -40.59
CA SER A 302 2.77 -25.74 -41.83
C SER A 302 2.77 -24.34 -42.44
N GLY A 303 2.17 -23.35 -41.80
CA GLY A 303 2.11 -21.95 -42.21
C GLY A 303 0.68 -21.42 -42.33
N ILE A 304 0.52 -20.13 -42.02
CA ILE A 304 -0.70 -19.33 -42.18
C ILE A 304 -0.52 -18.39 -43.38
N GLY A 305 -1.46 -18.42 -44.33
CA GLY A 305 -1.29 -17.74 -45.62
C GLY A 305 -2.51 -17.83 -46.56
N ILE A 306 -2.48 -17.05 -47.65
CA ILE A 306 -3.58 -16.99 -48.62
C ILE A 306 -3.22 -17.84 -49.84
N ALA A 307 -4.14 -18.70 -50.29
CA ALA A 307 -3.95 -19.71 -51.34
C ALA A 307 -2.90 -20.80 -51.04
N ASN A 308 -1.83 -20.49 -50.32
CA ASN A 308 -0.76 -21.38 -49.89
C ASN A 308 -0.46 -21.15 -48.38
N ASN A 309 0.61 -21.77 -47.85
CA ASN A 309 0.99 -21.66 -46.42
C ASN A 309 2.07 -20.58 -46.17
N ASN A 310 2.25 -19.65 -47.08
CA ASN A 310 3.14 -18.52 -46.99
C ASN A 310 2.31 -17.23 -46.96
N LEU A 311 2.90 -16.17 -46.43
CA LEU A 311 2.40 -14.82 -46.61
C LEU A 311 3.31 -14.13 -47.63
N ASP A 312 2.78 -13.88 -48.82
CA ASP A 312 3.52 -13.41 -49.98
C ASP A 312 3.28 -11.91 -50.24
N GLY A 313 4.38 -11.15 -50.28
CA GLY A 313 4.39 -9.78 -50.76
C GLY A 313 4.73 -9.69 -52.24
N ASN A 314 4.40 -8.57 -52.84
CA ASN A 314 4.72 -8.29 -54.23
C ASN A 314 6.21 -7.88 -54.38
N THR A 315 6.64 -7.45 -55.57
CA THR A 315 8.02 -7.04 -55.83
C THR A 315 8.31 -5.54 -55.58
N THR A 316 7.40 -4.82 -54.92
CA THR A 316 7.40 -3.36 -54.75
C THR A 316 7.26 -3.04 -53.29
N ALA A 317 8.20 -2.26 -52.75
CA ALA A 317 8.16 -1.79 -51.37
C ALA A 317 6.85 -1.02 -51.07
N GLY A 318 6.40 -1.11 -49.82
CA GLY A 318 5.15 -0.59 -49.30
C GLY A 318 3.99 -1.57 -49.41
N ILE A 319 2.81 -1.15 -48.94
CA ILE A 319 1.57 -1.89 -49.08
C ILE A 319 0.87 -1.49 -50.38
N ASN A 320 0.56 -2.47 -51.22
CA ASN A 320 0.01 -2.34 -52.55
C ASN A 320 -1.10 -3.39 -52.79
N ALA A 321 -1.89 -3.20 -53.84
CA ALA A 321 -3.03 -4.08 -54.14
C ALA A 321 -2.65 -5.52 -54.55
N GLY A 322 -1.36 -5.81 -54.76
CA GLY A 322 -0.86 -7.15 -55.09
C GLY A 322 -0.29 -7.91 -53.89
N ASP A 323 -0.32 -7.31 -52.72
CA ASP A 323 0.20 -7.89 -51.48
C ASP A 323 -0.84 -8.78 -50.81
N GLU A 324 -0.38 -9.87 -50.21
CA GLU A 324 -1.23 -10.67 -49.34
C GLU A 324 -1.39 -10.01 -47.98
N SER A 325 -2.64 -10.00 -47.52
CA SER A 325 -3.02 -9.50 -46.22
C SER A 325 -4.18 -10.30 -45.66
N PHE A 326 -4.12 -10.65 -44.38
CA PHE A 326 -5.21 -11.31 -43.70
C PHE A 326 -5.42 -10.68 -42.32
N VAL A 327 -6.65 -10.81 -41.83
CA VAL A 327 -7.03 -10.39 -40.48
C VAL A 327 -7.08 -11.63 -39.59
N ILE A 328 -6.64 -11.44 -38.35
CA ILE A 328 -6.64 -12.39 -37.26
C ILE A 328 -7.63 -11.83 -36.24
N ASN A 329 -8.76 -12.52 -36.08
CA ASN A 329 -9.91 -12.06 -35.33
C ASN A 329 -10.26 -13.04 -34.20
N PRO A 330 -9.57 -12.95 -33.04
CA PRO A 330 -9.91 -13.74 -31.86
C PRO A 330 -11.32 -13.38 -31.36
N GLU A 331 -11.97 -14.31 -30.65
CA GLU A 331 -13.24 -14.05 -29.95
C GLU A 331 -13.01 -13.21 -28.70
N SER A 332 -11.88 -13.42 -28.03
CA SER A 332 -11.48 -12.70 -26.83
C SER A 332 -10.57 -11.51 -27.15
N LEU A 333 -10.69 -10.45 -26.34
CA LEU A 333 -9.80 -9.30 -26.39
C LEU A 333 -8.41 -9.66 -25.86
N LEU A 334 -7.35 -9.19 -26.53
CA LEU A 334 -5.96 -9.53 -26.22
C LEU A 334 -5.19 -8.35 -25.64
N SER A 335 -4.20 -8.64 -24.79
CA SER A 335 -3.19 -7.66 -24.37
C SER A 335 -2.02 -7.61 -25.34
N SER A 336 -1.65 -8.76 -25.89
CA SER A 336 -0.63 -8.85 -26.92
C SER A 336 -0.81 -10.10 -27.80
N MET A 337 -0.08 -10.12 -28.91
CA MET A 337 -0.01 -11.25 -29.82
C MET A 337 1.44 -11.44 -30.26
N LYS A 338 1.95 -12.66 -30.17
CA LYS A 338 3.32 -12.99 -30.61
C LYS A 338 3.28 -13.83 -31.88
N VAL A 339 3.96 -13.36 -32.92
CA VAL A 339 3.95 -13.98 -34.25
C VAL A 339 5.31 -14.62 -34.51
N PHE A 340 5.32 -15.92 -34.80
CA PHE A 340 6.53 -16.65 -35.15
C PHE A 340 6.72 -16.67 -36.66
N ILE A 341 7.97 -16.57 -37.09
CA ILE A 341 8.39 -16.62 -38.49
C ILE A 341 9.42 -17.74 -38.65
N ASP A 342 9.09 -18.70 -39.52
CA ASP A 342 9.94 -19.83 -39.86
C ASP A 342 11.00 -19.47 -40.91
N ASN A 343 12.13 -20.19 -40.88
CA ASN A 343 13.26 -19.96 -41.79
C ASN A 343 13.26 -20.86 -43.03
N SER A 344 12.28 -21.75 -43.22
CA SER A 344 12.25 -22.68 -44.36
C SER A 344 12.12 -21.98 -45.73
N VAL A 345 11.66 -20.74 -45.75
CA VAL A 345 11.59 -19.86 -46.93
C VAL A 345 12.57 -18.68 -46.83
N GLN A 346 13.73 -18.86 -46.17
CA GLN A 346 14.75 -17.85 -45.85
C GLN A 346 14.50 -17.08 -44.53
N GLY A 347 13.26 -17.05 -44.04
CA GLY A 347 12.88 -16.24 -42.87
C GLY A 347 12.72 -14.77 -43.23
N TYR A 348 12.39 -13.92 -42.25
CA TYR A 348 12.18 -12.48 -42.49
C TYR A 348 13.47 -11.68 -42.33
N ASN A 349 13.83 -10.92 -43.36
CA ASN A 349 14.94 -9.98 -43.35
C ASN A 349 14.45 -8.54 -43.58
N PRO A 350 14.29 -7.71 -42.53
CA PRO A 350 13.74 -6.35 -42.64
C PRO A 350 14.62 -5.36 -43.44
N ALA A 351 15.84 -5.76 -43.81
CA ALA A 351 16.69 -4.96 -44.70
C ALA A 351 16.31 -5.08 -46.18
N THR A 352 15.64 -6.17 -46.58
CA THR A 352 15.28 -6.47 -47.98
C THR A 352 13.80 -6.78 -48.17
N GLU A 353 13.08 -6.98 -47.08
CA GLU A 353 11.67 -7.37 -47.04
C GLU A 353 10.88 -6.41 -46.15
N GLU A 354 9.56 -6.39 -46.32
CA GLU A 354 8.67 -5.50 -45.58
C GLU A 354 7.42 -6.24 -45.10
N LEU A 355 7.34 -6.47 -43.79
CA LEU A 355 6.17 -6.98 -43.10
C LEU A 355 5.52 -5.84 -42.29
N TYR A 356 4.21 -5.74 -42.35
CA TYR A 356 3.42 -4.73 -41.64
C TYR A 356 2.32 -5.36 -40.80
N TYR A 357 1.96 -4.68 -39.71
CA TYR A 357 0.75 -4.98 -38.96
C TYR A 357 -0.09 -3.72 -38.70
N THR A 358 -1.38 -3.90 -38.48
CA THR A 358 -2.31 -2.86 -37.99
C THR A 358 -3.18 -3.47 -36.90
N ILE A 359 -3.25 -2.80 -35.75
CA ILE A 359 -4.07 -3.22 -34.61
C ILE A 359 -5.43 -2.56 -34.73
N TYR A 360 -6.49 -3.33 -34.50
CA TYR A 360 -7.87 -2.89 -34.31
C TYR A 360 -8.18 -3.03 -32.83
N TYR A 361 -8.60 -1.93 -32.19
CA TYR A 361 -8.86 -1.88 -30.75
C TYR A 361 -10.36 -2.00 -30.45
N ALA A 362 -10.68 -2.48 -29.25
CA ALA A 362 -12.06 -2.72 -28.81
C ALA A 362 -12.94 -1.45 -28.79
N ASP A 363 -12.34 -0.25 -28.75
CA ASP A 363 -13.05 1.03 -28.78
C ASP A 363 -13.34 1.54 -30.21
N GLY A 364 -12.96 0.77 -31.24
CA GLY A 364 -13.12 1.11 -32.65
C GLY A 364 -12.02 1.97 -33.24
N THR A 365 -10.94 2.22 -32.49
CA THR A 365 -9.72 2.89 -33.01
C THR A 365 -8.72 1.89 -33.58
N THR A 366 -7.67 2.37 -34.24
CA THR A 366 -6.56 1.52 -34.71
C THR A 366 -5.22 2.04 -34.22
N SER A 367 -4.15 1.26 -34.39
CA SER A 367 -2.76 1.71 -34.18
C SER A 367 -2.31 2.85 -35.10
N GLY A 368 -3.19 3.37 -35.97
CA GLY A 368 -2.91 4.42 -36.93
C GLY A 368 -2.42 3.86 -38.26
N ALA A 369 -1.32 4.40 -38.79
CA ALA A 369 -0.72 3.89 -40.03
C ALA A 369 -0.10 2.49 -39.81
N PRO A 370 -0.09 1.60 -40.81
CA PRO A 370 0.50 0.27 -40.68
C PRO A 370 1.96 0.31 -40.19
N THR A 371 2.24 -0.42 -39.12
CA THR A 371 3.55 -0.46 -38.48
C THR A 371 4.43 -1.48 -39.18
N LYS A 372 5.62 -1.06 -39.64
CA LYS A 372 6.61 -1.96 -40.24
C LYS A 372 7.38 -2.70 -39.14
N VAL A 373 7.51 -4.02 -39.25
CA VAL A 373 8.35 -4.84 -38.36
C VAL A 373 9.83 -4.62 -38.70
N LEU A 374 10.60 -4.10 -37.75
CA LEU A 374 12.01 -3.76 -37.89
C LEU A 374 12.91 -4.81 -37.24
N ALA A 375 14.21 -4.73 -37.51
CA ALA A 375 15.19 -5.65 -36.94
C ALA A 375 15.25 -5.60 -35.39
N ALA A 376 14.89 -4.47 -34.79
CA ALA A 376 14.85 -4.30 -33.34
C ALA A 376 13.65 -4.99 -32.68
N ASP A 377 12.61 -5.30 -33.47
CA ASP A 377 11.39 -5.94 -32.98
C ASP A 377 11.51 -7.47 -33.01
N LEU A 378 12.57 -8.00 -33.64
CA LEU A 378 12.78 -9.43 -33.83
C LEU A 378 13.56 -10.06 -32.68
N THR A 379 12.99 -11.12 -32.13
CA THR A 379 13.63 -11.98 -31.13
C THR A 379 14.03 -13.33 -31.75
N PRO A 380 15.28 -13.79 -31.59
CA PRO A 380 15.68 -15.13 -32.02
C PRO A 380 14.97 -16.23 -31.24
N GLU A 381 14.47 -17.25 -31.94
CA GLU A 381 13.73 -18.37 -31.36
C GLU A 381 14.40 -19.72 -31.64
N ALA A 382 13.93 -20.76 -30.95
CA ALA A 382 14.41 -22.12 -31.16
C ALA A 382 14.22 -22.58 -32.62
N GLY A 383 15.14 -23.42 -33.10
CA GLY A 383 15.11 -23.94 -34.47
C GLY A 383 15.52 -22.91 -35.54
N GLY A 384 16.04 -21.74 -35.14
CA GLY A 384 16.45 -20.69 -36.07
C GLY A 384 15.28 -19.86 -36.63
N GLN A 385 14.12 -19.94 -35.98
CA GLN A 385 12.98 -19.05 -36.21
C GLN A 385 13.26 -17.68 -35.60
N THR A 386 12.43 -16.70 -35.95
CA THR A 386 12.37 -15.41 -35.25
C THR A 386 10.93 -15.09 -34.88
N SER A 387 10.70 -14.31 -33.84
CA SER A 387 9.39 -13.84 -33.46
C SER A 387 9.37 -12.31 -33.32
N PHE A 388 8.19 -11.72 -33.35
CA PHE A 388 7.96 -10.34 -32.92
C PHE A 388 6.65 -10.28 -32.13
N VAL A 389 6.54 -9.29 -31.26
CA VAL A 389 5.35 -9.08 -30.41
C VAL A 389 4.61 -7.84 -30.90
N ILE A 390 3.28 -7.95 -30.95
CA ILE A 390 2.34 -6.86 -31.18
C ILE A 390 1.63 -6.63 -29.85
N GLU A 391 1.87 -5.48 -29.23
CA GLU A 391 1.33 -5.14 -27.91
C GLU A 391 0.37 -3.95 -28.02
N LYS A 392 -0.61 -3.89 -27.12
CA LYS A 392 -1.47 -2.72 -26.97
C LYS A 392 -0.65 -1.47 -26.63
N ALA A 393 -1.04 -0.32 -27.18
CA ALA A 393 -0.33 0.93 -26.93
C ALA A 393 -0.74 1.62 -25.62
N ASP A 394 -1.94 1.33 -25.12
CA ASP A 394 -2.51 1.91 -23.91
C ASP A 394 -3.40 0.88 -23.19
N ALA A 395 -4.34 1.33 -22.34
CA ALA A 395 -5.23 0.43 -21.61
C ALA A 395 -6.20 -0.35 -22.53
N THR A 396 -6.43 0.12 -23.75
CA THR A 396 -7.39 -0.46 -24.70
C THR A 396 -6.88 -1.77 -25.26
N LEU A 397 -7.67 -2.84 -25.12
CA LEU A 397 -7.30 -4.17 -25.57
C LEU A 397 -7.40 -4.31 -27.09
N ILE A 398 -6.59 -5.23 -27.62
CA ILE A 398 -6.56 -5.62 -29.03
C ILE A 398 -7.80 -6.47 -29.32
N ASP A 399 -8.58 -6.03 -30.31
CA ASP A 399 -9.74 -6.74 -30.84
C ASP A 399 -9.29 -7.68 -31.96
N ALA A 400 -8.58 -7.13 -32.95
CA ALA A 400 -8.06 -7.89 -34.08
C ALA A 400 -6.73 -7.33 -34.57
N VAL A 401 -6.01 -8.12 -35.37
CA VAL A 401 -4.80 -7.68 -36.04
C VAL A 401 -4.84 -8.04 -37.52
N GLN A 402 -4.51 -7.07 -38.37
CA GLN A 402 -4.21 -7.31 -39.77
C GLN A 402 -2.71 -7.46 -39.96
N LEU A 403 -2.27 -8.54 -40.62
CA LEU A 403 -0.91 -8.70 -41.12
C LEU A 403 -0.89 -8.48 -42.63
N THR A 404 0.16 -7.83 -43.13
CA THR A 404 0.36 -7.55 -44.56
C THR A 404 1.82 -7.70 -44.93
N MET A 405 2.11 -8.54 -45.94
CA MET A 405 3.46 -8.65 -46.49
C MET A 405 3.59 -7.72 -47.69
N GLY A 406 4.32 -6.62 -47.56
CA GLY A 406 4.52 -5.65 -48.65
C GLY A 406 5.60 -6.07 -49.66
N LEU A 407 6.62 -6.78 -49.21
CA LEU A 407 7.73 -7.22 -50.07
C LEU A 407 8.43 -8.43 -49.48
N GLY A 408 8.51 -9.54 -50.23
CA GLY A 408 9.19 -10.77 -49.81
C GLY A 408 8.21 -11.91 -49.54
N THR A 409 8.69 -13.00 -48.94
CA THR A 409 7.85 -14.17 -48.62
C THR A 409 8.22 -14.68 -47.25
N ILE A 410 7.25 -14.75 -46.35
CA ILE A 410 7.45 -15.33 -45.02
C ILE A 410 6.53 -16.51 -44.80
N LYS A 411 6.83 -17.25 -43.74
CA LYS A 411 6.01 -18.37 -43.30
C LYS A 411 5.74 -18.22 -41.81
N ILE A 412 4.45 -18.16 -41.46
CA ILE A 412 3.98 -17.97 -40.09
C ILE A 412 3.45 -19.32 -39.59
N PRO A 413 4.25 -20.15 -38.91
CA PRO A 413 3.78 -21.45 -38.43
C PRO A 413 2.86 -21.33 -37.21
N VAL A 414 3.08 -20.32 -36.35
CA VAL A 414 2.43 -20.20 -35.05
C VAL A 414 2.18 -18.73 -34.73
N ILE A 415 1.04 -18.47 -34.10
CA ILE A 415 0.68 -17.20 -33.47
C ILE A 415 0.26 -17.54 -32.05
N GLU A 416 0.80 -16.82 -31.07
CA GLU A 416 0.39 -16.89 -29.67
C GLU A 416 -0.50 -15.69 -29.36
N PHE A 417 -1.65 -15.96 -28.76
CA PHE A 417 -2.66 -15.00 -28.32
C PHE A 417 -2.53 -14.83 -26.82
N ILE A 418 -2.24 -13.62 -26.37
CA ILE A 418 -1.86 -13.35 -24.99
C ILE A 418 -2.92 -12.46 -24.37
N GLN A 419 -3.67 -13.03 -23.43
CA GLN A 419 -4.63 -12.31 -22.60
C GLN A 419 -3.98 -12.05 -21.25
N GLN A 420 -4.06 -10.80 -20.80
CA GLN A 420 -3.67 -10.45 -19.44
C GLN A 420 -4.97 -10.18 -18.70
N THR A 421 -5.27 -11.02 -17.71
CA THR A 421 -6.39 -10.78 -16.80
C THR A 421 -5.80 -10.35 -15.47
N GLU A 422 -6.35 -9.30 -14.87
CA GLU A 422 -6.09 -8.97 -13.48
C GLU A 422 -6.59 -10.14 -12.63
N SER A 423 -5.67 -11.02 -12.25
CA SER A 423 -5.98 -12.21 -11.47
C SER A 423 -4.73 -12.59 -10.71
N LEU A 424 -4.85 -12.48 -9.41
CA LEU A 424 -3.88 -13.02 -8.49
C LEU A 424 -3.96 -14.56 -8.52
N ALA A 425 -2.86 -15.26 -8.86
CA ALA A 425 -2.86 -16.73 -8.92
C ALA A 425 -2.74 -17.39 -7.53
N SER A 426 -2.42 -16.62 -6.50
CA SER A 426 -2.14 -17.09 -5.14
C SER A 426 -2.34 -15.95 -4.16
N ASP A 427 -3.01 -16.19 -3.04
CA ASP A 427 -3.25 -15.14 -2.05
C ASP A 427 -1.92 -14.52 -1.60
N VAL A 428 -1.92 -13.20 -1.39
CA VAL A 428 -0.77 -12.43 -0.93
C VAL A 428 -1.06 -11.94 0.48
N GLN A 429 -0.21 -12.33 1.43
CA GLN A 429 -0.31 -11.91 2.83
C GLN A 429 0.89 -11.03 3.18
N LEU A 430 0.62 -9.75 3.37
CA LEU A 430 1.58 -8.73 3.76
C LEU A 430 1.36 -8.36 5.22
N THR A 431 2.45 -8.13 5.96
CA THR A 431 2.40 -7.64 7.33
C THR A 431 3.22 -6.37 7.46
N PHE A 432 2.60 -5.36 8.05
CA PHE A 432 3.17 -4.05 8.29
C PHE A 432 3.34 -3.78 9.79
N ASN A 433 4.30 -2.92 10.11
CA ASN A 433 4.50 -2.36 11.43
C ASN A 433 4.53 -0.85 11.34
N ALA A 434 3.60 -0.20 12.03
CA ALA A 434 3.51 1.24 12.14
C ALA A 434 3.94 1.70 13.54
N THR A 435 4.65 2.83 13.60
CA THR A 435 5.10 3.46 14.85
C THR A 435 4.87 4.96 14.78
N VAL A 436 4.36 5.53 15.87
CA VAL A 436 4.38 6.99 16.10
C VAL A 436 5.22 7.30 17.32
N THR A 437 5.93 8.43 17.29
CA THR A 437 6.68 8.94 18.44
C THR A 437 6.37 10.42 18.64
N ASP A 438 6.10 10.80 19.89
CA ASP A 438 5.88 12.19 20.28
C ASP A 438 7.21 12.92 20.54
N ARG A 439 7.15 14.15 21.08
CA ARG A 439 8.31 15.04 21.16
C ARG A 439 9.20 14.78 22.36
N ASP A 440 8.68 14.19 23.44
CA ASP A 440 9.51 13.78 24.56
C ASP A 440 9.99 12.32 24.48
N GLY A 441 9.44 11.55 23.54
CA GLY A 441 10.02 10.31 23.03
C GLY A 441 9.24 9.05 23.39
N ASP A 442 8.01 9.19 23.88
CA ASP A 442 7.08 8.10 24.03
C ASP A 442 6.60 7.62 22.65
N SER A 443 6.25 6.33 22.57
CA SER A 443 5.90 5.70 21.30
C SER A 443 4.75 4.72 21.43
N ALA A 444 3.97 4.63 20.35
CA ALA A 444 2.92 3.65 20.16
C ALA A 444 3.14 2.92 18.85
N THR A 445 2.90 1.61 18.86
CA THR A 445 3.07 0.74 17.70
C THR A 445 1.79 0.00 17.39
N SER A 446 1.55 -0.25 16.10
CA SER A 446 0.45 -1.08 15.62
C SER A 446 0.97 -1.99 14.52
N THR A 447 0.62 -3.27 14.59
CA THR A 447 0.77 -4.20 13.47
C THR A 447 -0.55 -4.31 12.74
N PHE A 448 -0.50 -4.50 11.43
CA PHE A 448 -1.69 -4.77 10.61
C PHE A 448 -1.26 -5.54 9.36
N ASP A 449 -2.21 -6.27 8.80
CA ASP A 449 -2.01 -7.07 7.61
C ASP A 449 -2.74 -6.49 6.40
N ALA A 450 -2.22 -6.77 5.21
CA ALA A 450 -2.96 -6.66 3.96
C ALA A 450 -3.01 -8.06 3.32
N ASN A 451 -4.19 -8.66 3.35
CA ASN A 451 -4.46 -9.99 2.80
C ASN A 451 -5.26 -9.83 1.51
N LEU A 452 -4.62 -10.13 0.39
CA LEU A 452 -5.19 -10.02 -0.95
C LEU A 452 -5.49 -11.42 -1.46
N PHE A 453 -6.76 -11.72 -1.67
CA PHE A 453 -7.23 -13.05 -2.04
C PHE A 453 -7.28 -13.23 -3.55
N ALA A 454 -6.85 -14.40 -4.00
CA ALA A 454 -6.97 -14.89 -5.37
C ALA A 454 -8.41 -15.32 -5.66
N ASN A 455 -8.73 -15.42 -6.95
CA ASN A 455 -10.02 -15.98 -7.40
C ASN A 455 -10.07 -17.49 -7.07
N ASP A 456 -11.16 -17.91 -6.45
CA ASP A 456 -11.51 -19.30 -6.16
C ASP A 456 -12.02 -20.00 -7.43
N LEU A 457 -11.10 -20.66 -8.13
CA LEU A 457 -11.37 -21.34 -9.40
C LEU A 457 -12.28 -22.58 -9.26
N THR A 458 -12.55 -22.99 -8.02
CA THR A 458 -13.43 -24.12 -7.71
C THR A 458 -14.34 -23.77 -6.55
N GLY A 459 -15.65 -23.90 -6.74
CA GLY A 459 -16.60 -23.66 -5.66
C GLY A 459 -17.86 -22.97 -6.14
N THR A 460 -18.56 -22.36 -5.20
CA THR A 460 -19.77 -21.56 -5.44
C THR A 460 -19.50 -20.06 -5.36
N PHE A 461 -18.33 -19.66 -4.87
CA PHE A 461 -17.89 -18.28 -4.72
C PHE A 461 -16.65 -18.08 -5.58
N ASP A 462 -16.52 -16.90 -6.14
CA ASP A 462 -15.35 -16.45 -6.89
C ASP A 462 -14.28 -15.90 -5.94
N TYR A 463 -14.66 -15.39 -4.77
CA TYR A 463 -13.69 -14.98 -3.73
C TYR A 463 -14.15 -15.37 -2.34
N THR A 464 -13.23 -15.92 -1.54
CA THR A 464 -13.42 -16.17 -0.10
C THR A 464 -12.52 -15.26 0.72
N LEU A 465 -13.07 -14.15 1.20
CA LEU A 465 -12.38 -13.18 2.04
C LEU A 465 -12.44 -13.60 3.51
N VAL A 466 -11.27 -13.72 4.15
CA VAL A 466 -11.16 -14.18 5.54
C VAL A 466 -10.53 -13.09 6.39
N GLY A 467 -11.29 -12.55 7.33
CA GLY A 467 -10.82 -11.58 8.32
C GLY A 467 -10.20 -12.21 9.56
N THR A 468 -9.63 -11.36 10.41
CA THR A 468 -9.00 -11.71 11.68
C THR A 468 -9.89 -11.27 12.84
N GLY A 469 -10.60 -12.22 13.44
CA GLY A 469 -11.53 -11.90 14.54
C GLY A 469 -10.85 -11.21 15.73
N GLY A 470 -11.45 -10.14 16.22
CA GLY A 470 -10.94 -9.29 17.30
C GLY A 470 -10.08 -8.13 16.83
N GLU A 471 -9.90 -7.94 15.53
CA GLU A 471 -9.21 -6.82 14.89
C GLU A 471 -10.17 -6.06 13.97
N GLN A 472 -9.85 -4.80 13.65
CA GLN A 472 -10.71 -4.02 12.74
C GLN A 472 -10.33 -4.39 11.32
N ASP A 473 -11.23 -5.01 10.56
CA ASP A 473 -10.99 -5.39 9.18
C ASP A 473 -11.77 -4.52 8.19
N ALA A 474 -11.14 -4.18 7.08
CA ALA A 474 -11.78 -3.57 5.92
C ALA A 474 -11.82 -4.56 4.75
N PHE A 475 -13.01 -5.10 4.47
CA PHE A 475 -13.27 -6.06 3.39
C PHE A 475 -13.55 -5.30 2.08
N ASN A 476 -12.56 -5.26 1.19
CA ASN A 476 -12.61 -4.60 -0.11
C ASN A 476 -13.14 -5.56 -1.17
N VAL A 477 -14.28 -5.20 -1.75
CA VAL A 477 -14.93 -5.91 -2.87
C VAL A 477 -14.81 -5.03 -4.11
N ASP A 478 -14.30 -5.61 -5.19
CA ASP A 478 -14.15 -4.93 -6.47
C ASP A 478 -15.37 -5.21 -7.35
N LEU A 479 -16.13 -4.17 -7.67
CA LEU A 479 -17.32 -4.25 -8.52
C LEU A 479 -17.00 -4.12 -10.01
N SER A 480 -15.73 -3.89 -10.39
CA SER A 480 -15.32 -3.80 -11.79
C SER A 480 -15.10 -5.18 -12.43
N PHE A 481 -15.00 -6.23 -11.62
CA PHE A 481 -14.75 -7.60 -12.06
C PHE A 481 -16.03 -8.35 -12.46
N THR A 482 -15.87 -9.39 -13.27
CA THR A 482 -16.99 -10.27 -13.66
C THR A 482 -17.25 -11.39 -12.66
N GLU A 483 -16.34 -11.56 -11.72
CA GLU A 483 -16.37 -12.41 -10.54
C GLU A 483 -17.29 -11.76 -9.48
N ASN A 484 -18.56 -12.14 -9.51
CA ASN A 484 -19.63 -11.45 -8.79
C ASN A 484 -20.04 -12.17 -7.49
N GLN A 485 -19.40 -13.27 -7.10
CA GLN A 485 -19.81 -14.06 -5.94
C GLN A 485 -18.73 -14.03 -4.85
N TYR A 486 -19.00 -13.29 -3.78
CA TYR A 486 -18.09 -13.16 -2.64
C TYR A 486 -18.63 -13.89 -1.42
N GLN A 487 -17.74 -14.55 -0.69
CA GLN A 487 -17.95 -14.99 0.68
C GLN A 487 -17.04 -14.19 1.61
N VAL A 488 -17.58 -13.71 2.71
CA VAL A 488 -16.84 -13.03 3.78
C VAL A 488 -17.02 -13.82 5.07
N THR A 489 -15.89 -14.14 5.71
CA THR A 489 -15.85 -14.81 7.01
C THR A 489 -15.00 -14.02 8.00
N GLY A 490 -15.29 -14.16 9.30
CA GLY A 490 -14.55 -13.46 10.35
C GLY A 490 -14.99 -12.03 10.62
N PHE A 491 -16.03 -11.54 9.95
CA PHE A 491 -16.53 -10.16 10.11
C PHE A 491 -17.04 -9.89 11.54
N ASP A 492 -16.45 -8.90 12.19
CA ASP A 492 -16.84 -8.42 13.51
C ASP A 492 -17.97 -7.37 13.43
N ALA A 493 -19.09 -7.65 14.10
CA ALA A 493 -20.25 -6.76 14.16
C ALA A 493 -20.56 -6.26 15.59
N GLY A 494 -19.54 -6.32 16.46
CA GLY A 494 -19.61 -5.87 17.85
C GLY A 494 -19.86 -4.36 17.99
N VAL A 495 -20.23 -3.92 19.19
CA VAL A 495 -20.42 -2.49 19.46
C VAL A 495 -19.11 -1.73 19.65
N ASP A 496 -18.06 -2.42 20.11
CA ASP A 496 -16.75 -1.84 20.40
C ASP A 496 -15.73 -2.11 19.29
N LEU A 497 -16.08 -2.98 18.33
CA LEU A 497 -15.27 -3.36 17.18
C LEU A 497 -16.21 -3.78 16.06
N ARG A 498 -16.11 -3.08 14.93
CA ARG A 498 -16.99 -3.25 13.79
C ARG A 498 -16.18 -3.14 12.51
N ASP A 499 -16.27 -4.18 11.70
CA ASP A 499 -15.61 -4.22 10.40
C ASP A 499 -16.41 -3.44 9.38
N THR A 500 -15.77 -3.19 8.24
CA THR A 500 -16.37 -2.42 7.15
C THR A 500 -16.28 -3.20 5.86
N LEU A 501 -17.38 -3.25 5.11
CA LEU A 501 -17.45 -3.72 3.75
C LEU A 501 -17.27 -2.52 2.80
N VAL A 502 -16.15 -2.49 2.09
CA VAL A 502 -15.77 -1.42 1.17
C VAL A 502 -16.05 -1.87 -0.26
N LEU A 503 -16.92 -1.16 -0.97
CA LEU A 503 -17.30 -1.46 -2.34
C LEU A 503 -16.58 -0.51 -3.32
N ASN A 504 -15.64 -1.03 -4.11
CA ASN A 504 -14.80 -0.26 -5.03
C ASN A 504 -15.31 -0.36 -6.47
N GLY A 505 -15.05 0.67 -7.30
CA GLY A 505 -15.27 0.66 -8.75
C GLY A 505 -16.63 1.17 -9.24
N ASP A 506 -17.64 1.27 -8.37
CA ASP A 506 -18.93 1.88 -8.75
C ASP A 506 -19.55 2.73 -7.63
N GLN A 507 -19.38 4.04 -7.78
CA GLN A 507 -19.91 5.04 -6.86
C GLN A 507 -21.43 5.23 -6.91
N ASN A 508 -22.11 4.66 -7.90
CA ASN A 508 -23.57 4.73 -8.01
C ASN A 508 -24.25 3.39 -7.76
N ALA A 509 -23.50 2.39 -7.28
CA ALA A 509 -24.03 1.08 -6.95
C ALA A 509 -25.14 1.17 -5.91
N VAL A 510 -26.19 0.36 -6.11
CA VAL A 510 -27.33 0.29 -5.20
C VAL A 510 -27.25 -0.97 -4.36
N VAL A 511 -27.13 -0.80 -3.05
CA VAL A 511 -26.94 -1.89 -2.10
C VAL A 511 -28.26 -2.30 -1.44
N GLN A 512 -28.55 -3.60 -1.43
CA GLN A 512 -29.63 -4.21 -0.65
C GLN A 512 -29.06 -5.26 0.30
N ILE A 513 -29.48 -5.20 1.57
CA ILE A 513 -29.06 -6.13 2.62
C ILE A 513 -30.25 -7.03 2.99
N ASP A 514 -30.04 -8.34 3.06
CA ASP A 514 -30.99 -9.32 3.60
C ASP A 514 -30.36 -10.10 4.78
N ASN A 515 -30.85 -9.81 6.00
CA ASN A 515 -30.45 -10.49 7.24
C ASN A 515 -31.53 -11.52 7.69
N GLY A 516 -32.36 -12.02 6.77
CA GLY A 516 -33.43 -12.96 7.11
C GLY A 516 -32.95 -14.37 7.48
N GLY A 517 -31.69 -14.69 7.17
CA GLY A 517 -31.07 -16.01 7.35
C GLY A 517 -30.11 -16.10 8.53
N ALA A 518 -29.23 -17.12 8.50
CA ALA A 518 -28.10 -17.22 9.43
C ALA A 518 -26.90 -16.36 9.00
N ASP A 519 -26.83 -16.05 7.71
CA ASP A 519 -25.83 -15.22 7.06
C ASP A 519 -26.53 -13.98 6.49
N SER A 520 -25.79 -12.86 6.41
CA SER A 520 -26.27 -11.66 5.69
C SER A 520 -25.94 -11.79 4.21
N ILE A 521 -26.91 -11.51 3.35
CA ILE A 521 -26.71 -11.45 1.90
C ILE A 521 -26.79 -9.99 1.45
N VAL A 522 -25.72 -9.51 0.85
CA VAL A 522 -25.65 -8.17 0.26
C VAL A 522 -25.70 -8.32 -1.26
N SER A 523 -26.74 -7.76 -1.88
CA SER A 523 -26.86 -7.66 -3.33
C SER A 523 -26.55 -6.23 -3.76
N VAL A 524 -25.54 -6.08 -4.61
CA VAL A 524 -25.07 -4.79 -5.12
C VAL A 524 -25.44 -4.72 -6.59
N THR A 525 -26.35 -3.81 -6.95
CA THR A 525 -26.71 -3.56 -8.35
C THR A 525 -25.85 -2.44 -8.91
N GLU A 526 -25.05 -2.75 -9.92
CA GLU A 526 -24.05 -1.86 -10.48
C GLU A 526 -24.55 -1.06 -11.69
N THR A 527 -23.81 0.01 -12.00
CA THR A 527 -23.97 0.90 -13.15
C THR A 527 -23.64 0.13 -14.43
N GLY A 528 -24.63 -0.60 -14.93
CA GLY A 528 -24.46 -1.52 -16.06
C GLY A 528 -25.45 -2.68 -16.02
N GLY A 529 -26.07 -2.92 -14.86
CA GLY A 529 -27.06 -3.97 -14.65
C GLY A 529 -26.47 -5.29 -14.15
N GLN A 530 -25.16 -5.35 -13.94
CA GLN A 530 -24.48 -6.41 -13.22
C GLN A 530 -24.91 -6.42 -11.75
N VAL A 531 -24.84 -7.60 -11.13
CA VAL A 531 -25.20 -7.79 -9.73
C VAL A 531 -24.14 -8.62 -9.02
N THR A 532 -23.29 -7.96 -8.23
CA THR A 532 -22.42 -8.60 -7.25
C THR A 532 -23.24 -9.07 -6.03
N THR A 533 -22.99 -10.29 -5.57
CA THR A 533 -23.60 -10.90 -4.38
C THR A 533 -22.51 -11.25 -3.36
N ILE A 534 -22.63 -10.71 -2.16
CA ILE A 534 -21.68 -10.89 -1.07
C ILE A 534 -22.39 -11.59 0.08
N THR A 535 -21.88 -12.75 0.49
CA THR A 535 -22.42 -13.56 1.60
C THR A 535 -21.53 -13.37 2.82
N LEU A 536 -22.02 -12.71 3.87
CA LEU A 536 -21.31 -12.53 5.13
C LEU A 536 -21.77 -13.60 6.12
N VAL A 537 -20.85 -14.49 6.50
CA VAL A 537 -21.17 -15.70 7.27
C VAL A 537 -21.39 -15.37 8.75
N GLY A 538 -22.56 -15.75 9.27
CA GLY A 538 -22.87 -15.68 10.71
C GLY A 538 -23.03 -14.28 11.31
N VAL A 539 -23.25 -13.26 10.48
CA VAL A 539 -23.33 -11.85 10.88
C VAL A 539 -24.66 -11.24 10.46
N ASP A 540 -25.20 -10.33 11.28
CA ASP A 540 -26.28 -9.41 10.91
C ASP A 540 -25.68 -8.04 10.56
N LEU A 541 -25.67 -7.69 9.28
CA LEU A 541 -25.03 -6.47 8.78
C LEU A 541 -25.93 -5.24 8.93
N LEU A 542 -25.35 -4.08 9.22
CA LEU A 542 -26.04 -2.78 9.16
C LEU A 542 -25.62 -1.99 7.92
N THR A 543 -26.48 -1.08 7.45
CA THR A 543 -26.12 -0.17 6.35
C THR A 543 -24.91 0.71 6.66
N SER A 544 -24.65 1.00 7.95
CA SER A 544 -23.46 1.75 8.38
C SER A 544 -22.15 0.98 8.21
N ASP A 545 -22.23 -0.33 8.03
CA ASP A 545 -21.07 -1.22 7.92
C ASP A 545 -20.61 -1.33 6.46
N ILE A 546 -21.28 -0.64 5.53
CA ILE A 546 -20.97 -0.64 4.10
C ILE A 546 -20.62 0.77 3.66
N VAL A 547 -19.51 0.91 2.94
CA VAL A 547 -19.08 2.18 2.34
C VAL A 547 -18.79 1.98 0.85
N LEU A 548 -19.00 3.03 0.06
CA LEU A 548 -18.50 3.11 -1.31
C LEU A 548 -17.07 3.65 -1.25
N GLY A 549 -16.12 2.87 -1.77
CA GLY A 549 -14.69 3.08 -1.68
C GLY A 549 -14.14 3.86 -2.88
N SER A 550 -13.10 3.33 -3.53
CA SER A 550 -12.48 3.95 -4.71
C SER A 550 -13.40 3.86 -5.94
N ALA A 551 -13.17 4.75 -6.92
CA ALA A 551 -13.95 4.85 -8.17
C ALA A 551 -13.15 4.32 -9.35
#